data_AF-A0A7S1SM98-F1
#
_entry.id   AF-A0A7S1SM98-F1
#
_cell.length_a   1.000
_cell.length_b   1.000
_cell.length_c   1.000
_cell.angle_alpha   90.00
_cell.angle_beta   90.00
_cell.angle_gamma   90.00
#
_symmetry.space_group_name_H-M   'P 1'
#
loop_
_entity.id
_entity.type
_entity.pdbx_description
1 polymer ?
#
loop_
_entity_poly.entity_id
_entity_poly.type
_entity_poly.pdbx_seq_one_letter_code
_entity_poly.pdbx_strand_id
1 'polypeptide(L)'
;ELSLEEKNTLTDAVLRYFYYVEYGIPTKHIAPFREEWAGNALAMVPQEPPEKVSQEFYDALIRDSLTEMRAEYVTAMKKAIMDYVIISGVERERLKVEPL
;
A
#
# COMPACT_ATOMS: atom_id res chain seq x y z
N GLU A 1 14.19 27.46 -9.38
CA GLU A 1 13.72 27.07 -8.03
C GLU A 1 12.23 27.40 -7.95
N LEU A 2 11.42 26.56 -7.31
CA LEU A 2 9.98 26.81 -7.11
C LEU A 2 9.76 27.98 -6.14
N SER A 3 8.72 28.77 -6.38
CA SER A 3 8.25 29.81 -5.46
C SER A 3 7.75 29.20 -4.15
N LEU A 4 7.65 30.01 -3.09
CA LEU A 4 7.13 29.55 -1.80
C LEU A 4 5.65 29.11 -1.92
N GLU A 5 4.87 29.79 -2.75
CA GLU A 5 3.47 29.46 -3.01
C GLU A 5 3.32 28.12 -3.74
N GLU A 6 4.17 27.88 -4.74
CA GLU A 6 4.21 26.60 -5.47
C GLU A 6 4.60 25.44 -4.54
N LYS A 7 5.56 25.67 -3.63
CA LYS A 7 5.95 24.67 -2.62
C LYS A 7 4.82 24.35 -1.65
N ASN A 8 4.07 25.37 -1.20
CA ASN A 8 2.94 25.16 -0.29
C ASN A 8 1.81 24.40 -0.98
N THR A 9 1.50 24.75 -2.22
CA THR A 9 0.47 24.07 -3.03
C THR A 9 0.83 22.60 -3.24
N LEU A 10 2.09 22.31 -3.63
CA LEU A 10 2.57 20.94 -3.77
C LEU A 10 2.50 20.16 -2.45
N THR A 11 2.86 20.79 -1.33
CA THR A 11 2.80 20.15 -0.01
C THR A 11 1.37 19.78 0.37
N ASP A 12 0.42 20.69 0.16
CA ASP A 12 -1.00 20.44 0.40
C ASP A 12 -1.54 19.31 -0.48
N ALA A 13 -1.21 19.32 -1.78
CA ALA A 13 -1.56 18.25 -2.72
C ALA A 13 -1.04 16.87 -2.27
N VAL A 14 0.23 16.81 -1.84
CA VAL A 14 0.83 15.58 -1.33
C VAL A 14 0.14 15.10 -0.05
N LEU A 15 -0.19 16.00 0.87
CA LEU A 15 -0.90 15.65 2.10
C LEU A 15 -2.31 15.14 1.83
N ARG A 16 -3.06 15.78 0.93
CA ARG A 16 -4.39 15.33 0.51
C ARG A 16 -4.34 13.94 -0.15
N TYR A 17 -3.35 13.72 -1.02
CA TYR A 17 -3.12 12.40 -1.62
C TYR A 17 -2.96 11.31 -0.55
N PHE A 18 -2.03 11.48 0.38
CA PHE A 18 -1.77 10.48 1.42
C PHE A 18 -2.96 10.32 2.37
N TYR A 19 -3.69 11.40 2.66
CA TYR A 19 -4.92 11.33 3.45
C TYR A 19 -5.98 10.45 2.78
N TYR A 20 -6.23 10.62 1.48
CA TYR A 20 -7.21 9.80 0.76
C TYR A 20 -6.78 8.34 0.62
N VAL A 21 -5.49 8.10 0.38
CA VAL A 21 -4.94 6.73 0.35
C VAL A 21 -5.13 6.05 1.70
N GLU A 22 -4.86 6.74 2.81
CA GLU A 22 -4.95 6.12 4.13
C GLU A 22 -6.40 5.91 4.58
N TYR A 23 -7.21 6.97 4.49
CA TYR A 23 -8.53 7.05 5.12
C TYR A 23 -9.70 7.13 4.13
N GLY A 24 -9.47 7.63 2.91
CA GLY A 24 -10.51 7.89 1.91
C GLY A 24 -11.04 6.65 1.21
N ILE A 25 -10.31 5.53 1.22
CA ILE A 25 -10.68 4.29 0.55
C ILE A 25 -10.95 3.19 1.59
N PRO A 26 -12.22 2.79 1.79
CA PRO A 26 -12.56 1.71 2.71
C PRO A 26 -11.96 0.38 2.26
N THR A 27 -11.29 -0.32 3.18
CA THR A 27 -10.62 -1.61 2.91
C THR A 27 -11.57 -2.69 2.41
N LYS A 28 -12.86 -2.64 2.76
CA LYS A 28 -13.90 -3.55 2.26
C LYS A 28 -14.09 -3.52 0.73
N HIS A 29 -13.63 -2.47 0.07
CA HIS A 29 -13.69 -2.34 -1.39
C HIS A 29 -12.41 -2.82 -2.09
N ILE A 30 -11.38 -3.13 -1.31
CA ILE A 30 -10.14 -3.71 -1.84
C ILE A 30 -10.37 -5.19 -2.08
N ALA A 31 -9.94 -5.66 -3.25
CA ALA A 31 -9.94 -7.09 -3.55
C ALA A 31 -9.12 -7.83 -2.48
N PRO A 32 -9.54 -9.03 -2.03
CA PRO A 32 -8.79 -9.77 -1.03
C PRO A 32 -7.41 -10.19 -1.57
N PHE A 33 -6.41 -10.18 -0.70
CA PHE A 33 -5.09 -10.74 -1.00
C PHE A 33 -5.23 -12.22 -1.38
N ARG A 34 -4.57 -12.66 -2.45
CA ARG A 34 -4.64 -14.06 -2.89
C ARG A 34 -3.61 -14.89 -2.12
N GLU A 35 -4.08 -15.86 -1.34
CA GLU A 35 -3.23 -16.75 -0.52
C GLU A 35 -2.16 -17.48 -1.32
N GLU A 36 -2.43 -17.80 -2.59
CA GLU A 36 -1.44 -18.41 -3.48
C GLU A 36 -0.16 -17.58 -3.62
N TRP A 37 -0.22 -16.25 -3.51
CA TRP A 37 0.97 -15.40 -3.64
C TRP A 37 1.89 -15.58 -2.45
N ALA A 38 1.32 -15.60 -1.24
CA ALA A 38 2.06 -15.92 -0.02
C ALA A 38 2.60 -17.34 -0.05
N GLY A 39 1.80 -18.31 -0.49
CA GLY A 39 2.23 -19.71 -0.62
C GLY A 39 3.41 -19.88 -1.60
N ASN A 40 3.34 -19.24 -2.76
CA ASN A 40 4.41 -19.28 -3.76
C ASN A 40 5.69 -18.61 -3.24
N ALA A 41 5.57 -17.49 -2.53
CA ALA A 41 6.72 -16.83 -1.90
C ALA A 41 7.34 -17.71 -0.81
N LEU A 42 6.52 -18.29 0.07
CA LEU A 42 6.99 -19.17 1.15
C LEU A 42 7.67 -20.43 0.62
N ALA A 43 7.23 -20.96 -0.52
CA ALA A 43 7.85 -22.11 -1.18
C ALA A 43 9.29 -21.82 -1.67
N MET A 44 9.66 -20.55 -1.85
CA MET A 44 11.03 -20.13 -2.22
C MET A 44 11.91 -19.92 -0.99
N VAL A 45 11.33 -19.88 0.20
CA VAL A 45 12.03 -19.65 1.46
C VAL A 45 12.44 -21.00 2.06
N PRO A 46 13.66 -21.14 2.62
CA PRO A 46 14.06 -22.38 3.29
C PRO A 46 13.04 -22.80 4.35
N GLN A 47 12.70 -24.09 4.40
CA GLN A 47 11.70 -24.58 5.36
C GLN A 47 12.26 -24.70 6.78
N GLU A 48 13.58 -24.75 6.91
CA GLU A 48 14.28 -24.82 8.18
C GLU A 48 15.14 -23.56 8.41
N PRO A 49 15.27 -23.12 9.66
CA PRO A 49 16.12 -21.99 10.00
C PRO A 49 17.59 -22.32 9.70
N PRO A 50 18.40 -21.31 9.31
CA PRO A 50 19.85 -21.48 9.23
C PRO A 50 20.45 -21.90 10.58
N GLU A 51 21.60 -22.60 10.57
CA GLU A 51 22.24 -23.22 11.78
C GLU A 51 22.41 -22.30 13.00
N LYS A 52 22.41 -20.98 12.83
CA LYS A 52 22.61 -19.98 13.90
C LYS A 52 21.36 -19.19 14.25
N VAL A 53 20.21 -19.59 13.72
CA VAL A 53 18.92 -18.93 13.91
C VAL A 53 18.02 -19.89 14.67
N SER A 54 17.41 -19.41 15.75
CA SER A 54 16.43 -20.22 16.48
C SER A 54 15.17 -20.40 15.63
N GLN A 55 14.54 -21.56 15.74
CA GLN A 55 13.25 -21.82 15.09
C GLN A 55 12.22 -20.74 15.47
N GLU A 56 12.16 -20.37 16.74
CA GLU A 56 11.20 -19.38 17.25
C GLU A 56 11.38 -17.99 16.60
N PHE A 57 12.63 -17.53 16.43
CA PHE A 57 12.90 -16.29 15.73
C PHE A 57 12.53 -16.39 14.24
N TYR A 58 12.85 -17.53 13.61
CA TYR A 58 12.57 -17.76 12.20
C TYR A 58 11.07 -17.77 11.92
N ASP A 59 10.29 -18.50 12.71
CA ASP A 59 8.83 -18.55 12.59
C ASP A 59 8.20 -17.17 12.81
N ALA A 60 8.75 -16.39 13.76
CA ALA A 60 8.32 -15.01 13.98
C ALA A 60 8.60 -14.13 12.76
N LEU A 61 9.81 -14.19 12.21
CA LEU A 61 10.19 -13.46 11.02
C LEU A 61 9.26 -13.77 9.83
N ILE A 62 9.01 -15.05 9.55
CA ILE A 62 8.13 -15.47 8.44
C ILE A 62 6.71 -14.93 8.65
N ARG A 63 6.16 -15.07 9.86
CA ARG A 63 4.80 -14.58 10.16
C ARG A 63 4.70 -13.06 10.02
N ASP A 64 5.71 -12.34 10.52
CA ASP A 64 5.72 -10.88 10.50
C ASP A 64 5.85 -10.39 9.04
N SER A 65 6.72 -11.01 8.24
CA SER A 65 6.83 -10.74 6.79
C SER A 65 5.53 -11.04 6.03
N LEU A 66 4.86 -12.16 6.31
CA LEU A 66 3.56 -12.47 5.68
C LEU A 66 2.46 -11.46 6.07
N THR A 67 2.52 -10.95 7.30
CA THR A 67 1.60 -9.91 7.76
C THR A 67 1.87 -8.59 7.04
N GLU A 68 3.14 -8.21 6.92
CA GLU A 68 3.58 -7.02 6.19
C GLU A 68 3.18 -7.08 4.71
N MET A 69 3.43 -8.20 4.02
CA MET A 69 3.01 -8.39 2.62
C MET A 69 1.51 -8.14 2.40
N ARG A 70 0.65 -8.58 3.33
CA ARG A 70 -0.79 -8.36 3.24
C ARG A 70 -1.16 -6.89 3.45
N ALA A 71 -0.53 -6.24 4.44
CA ALA A 71 -0.74 -4.83 4.71
C ALA A 71 -0.27 -3.96 3.54
N GLU A 72 0.91 -4.24 2.99
CA GLU A 72 1.47 -3.57 1.81
C GLU A 72 0.57 -3.74 0.58
N TYR A 73 0.03 -4.94 0.35
CA TYR A 73 -0.92 -5.16 -0.74
C TYR A 73 -2.14 -4.24 -0.62
N VAL A 74 -2.74 -4.12 0.57
CA VAL A 74 -3.89 -3.23 0.78
C VAL A 74 -3.51 -1.78 0.48
N THR A 75 -2.36 -1.32 0.99
CA THR A 75 -1.86 0.04 0.75
C THR A 75 -1.59 0.29 -0.74
N ALA A 76 -0.96 -0.66 -1.44
CA ALA A 76 -0.68 -0.56 -2.86
C ALA A 76 -1.98 -0.48 -3.69
N MET A 77 -3.00 -1.27 -3.32
CA MET A 77 -4.30 -1.22 -3.99
C MET A 77 -5.02 0.11 -3.76
N LYS A 78 -4.98 0.66 -2.54
CA LYS A 78 -5.54 1.99 -2.26
C LYS A 78 -4.84 3.08 -3.07
N LYS A 79 -3.50 3.04 -3.16
CA LYS A 79 -2.71 3.94 -4.02
C LYS A 79 -3.13 3.83 -5.49
N ALA A 80 -3.20 2.62 -6.04
CA ALA A 80 -3.58 2.40 -7.43
C ALA A 80 -4.98 2.95 -7.76
N ILE A 81 -5.95 2.79 -6.85
CA ILE A 81 -7.29 3.39 -6.99
C ILE A 81 -7.20 4.91 -7.00
N MET A 82 -6.45 5.49 -6.06
CA MET A 82 -6.32 6.95 -5.96
C MET A 82 -5.61 7.54 -7.19
N ASP A 83 -4.53 6.90 -7.64
CA ASP A 83 -3.79 7.30 -8.84
C ASP A 83 -4.71 7.31 -10.06
N TYR A 84 -5.54 6.28 -10.22
CA TYR A 84 -6.54 6.21 -11.29
C TYR A 84 -7.53 7.39 -11.22
N VAL A 85 -8.06 7.71 -10.03
CA VAL A 85 -9.01 8.82 -9.85
C VAL A 85 -8.35 10.17 -10.13
N ILE A 86 -7.08 10.37 -9.76
CA ILE A 86 -6.37 11.63 -10.02
C ILE A 86 -6.11 11.82 -11.51
N ILE A 87 -5.68 10.75 -12.19
CA ILE A 87 -5.38 10.76 -13.63
C ILE A 87 -6.67 10.93 -14.44
N SER A 88 -7.75 10.25 -14.07
CA SER A 88 -9.02 10.30 -14.76
C SER A 88 -9.86 11.51 -14.34
N GLY A 89 -9.89 12.56 -15.18
CA GLY A 89 -10.71 13.75 -14.92
C GLY A 89 -12.20 13.43 -14.71
N VAL A 90 -12.74 12.42 -15.41
CA VAL A 90 -14.13 11.97 -15.27
C VAL A 90 -14.39 11.39 -13.88
N GLU A 91 -13.49 10.54 -13.39
CA GLU A 91 -13.65 9.92 -12.07
C GLU A 91 -13.45 10.92 -10.95
N ARG A 92 -12.51 11.85 -11.11
CA ARG A 92 -12.31 12.97 -10.19
C ARG A 92 -13.59 13.80 -10.05
N GLU A 93 -14.24 14.15 -11.16
CA GLU A 93 -15.50 14.89 -11.16
C GLU A 93 -16.66 14.08 -10.56
N ARG A 94 -16.82 12.82 -10.97
CA ARG A 94 -17.87 11.91 -10.47
C ARG A 94 -17.80 11.74 -8.96
N LEU A 95 -16.60 11.59 -8.42
CA LEU A 95 -16.34 11.40 -7.00
C LEU A 95 -16.19 12.72 -6.23
N LYS A 96 -16.27 13.86 -6.93
CA LYS A 96 -16.09 15.21 -6.36
C LYS A 96 -14.78 15.34 -5.57
N VAL A 97 -13.73 14.71 -6.05
CA VAL A 97 -12.39 14.81 -5.46
C VAL A 97 -11.76 16.11 -5.95
N GLU A 98 -11.24 16.89 -5.02
CA GLU A 98 -10.54 18.13 -5.39
C GLU A 98 -9.29 17.83 -6.22
N PRO A 99 -8.97 18.66 -7.23
CA PRO A 99 -7.71 18.57 -7.92
C PRO A 99 -6.54 18.70 -6.94
N LEU A 100 -5.54 17.82 -7.13
CA LEU A 100 -4.26 17.89 -6.44
C LEU A 100 -3.35 18.91 -7.13
#